data_AF-A0A126P043-F1
#
_entry.id   AF-A0A126P043-F1
#
_cell.length_a   1.000
_cell.length_b   1.000
_cell.length_c   1.000
_cell.angle_alpha   90.00
_cell.angle_beta   90.00
_cell.angle_gamma   90.00
#
_symmetry.space_group_name_H-M   'P 1'
#
loop_
_entity.id
_entity.type
_entity.pdbx_description
1 polymer ?
#
loop_
_entity_poly.entity_id
_entity_poly.type
_entity_poly.pdbx_seq_one_letter_code
_entity_poly.pdbx_strand_id
1 'polypeptide(L)'
;MALVSNNGRIAFDFAAIMRRAHHEARFALQLSSARREPSSARHAIMSRFLKKAWAAAKAEAFYLRKAAEEEIAVRARLAARAAEAVSIAATFGNDPDAIRWEIERENYRQHFNPARADALRAALSSMGA
;
A
#
# COMPACT_ATOMS: atom_id res chain seq x y z
N MET A 1 -5.11 14.39 2.28
CA MET A 1 -4.42 13.70 3.39
C MET A 1 -5.46 13.31 4.41
N ALA A 2 -6.15 12.19 4.18
CA ALA A 2 -7.21 11.72 5.07
C ALA A 2 -6.62 11.00 6.28
N LEU A 3 -7.27 11.15 7.44
CA LEU A 3 -6.95 10.42 8.65
C LEU A 3 -7.84 9.17 8.72
N VAL A 4 -7.22 8.01 8.90
CA VAL A 4 -7.95 6.77 9.20
C VAL A 4 -8.47 6.89 10.64
N SER A 5 -9.79 6.88 10.82
CA SER A 5 -10.39 6.82 12.15
C SER A 5 -10.24 5.42 12.74
N ASN A 6 -10.00 5.33 14.05
CA ASN A 6 -9.87 4.08 14.82
C ASN A 6 -11.03 3.09 14.64
N ASN A 7 -12.17 3.52 14.09
CA ASN A 7 -13.36 2.69 13.88
C ASN A 7 -13.51 2.18 12.43
N GLY A 8 -12.46 2.24 11.60
CA GLY A 8 -12.52 1.80 10.19
C GLY A 8 -13.40 2.67 9.29
N ARG A 9 -13.88 3.81 9.80
CA ARG A 9 -14.62 4.82 9.02
C ARG A 9 -13.62 5.79 8.41
N ILE A 10 -13.71 5.97 7.10
CA ILE A 10 -12.89 6.94 6.37
C ILE A 10 -13.40 8.33 6.73
N ALA A 11 -12.63 9.08 7.52
CA ALA A 11 -12.91 10.46 7.77
C ALA A 11 -12.52 11.25 6.52
N PHE A 12 -13.50 11.85 5.86
CA PHE A 12 -13.26 12.82 4.80
C PHE A 12 -12.52 14.03 5.42
N ASP A 13 -11.27 14.26 5.03
CA ASP A 13 -10.55 15.48 5.42
C ASP A 13 -11.14 16.66 4.66
N PHE A 14 -12.20 17.22 5.25
CA PHE A 14 -12.90 18.39 4.73
C PHE A 14 -11.93 19.56 4.51
N ALA A 15 -10.93 19.73 5.39
CA ALA A 15 -9.96 20.79 5.26
C ALA A 15 -9.05 20.59 4.04
N ALA A 16 -8.65 19.37 3.70
CA ALA A 16 -7.91 19.09 2.46
C ALA A 16 -8.74 19.41 1.21
N ILE A 17 -10.02 19.06 1.20
CA ILE A 17 -10.91 19.38 0.07
C ILE A 17 -11.05 20.88 -0.09
N MET A 18 -11.28 21.61 1.01
CA MET A 18 -11.40 23.06 0.98
C MET A 18 -10.10 23.74 0.54
N ARG A 19 -8.93 23.25 0.97
CA ARG A 19 -7.62 23.73 0.48
C ARG A 19 -7.46 23.54 -1.03
N ARG A 20 -7.85 22.37 -1.56
CA ARG A 20 -7.77 22.08 -3.00
C ARG A 20 -8.77 22.93 -3.80
N ALA A 21 -10.00 23.05 -3.33
CA ALA A 21 -11.01 23.91 -3.95
C ALA A 21 -10.57 25.38 -3.98
N HIS A 22 -9.99 25.88 -2.88
CA HIS A 22 -9.43 27.23 -2.82
C HIS A 22 -8.27 27.43 -3.82
N HIS A 23 -7.37 26.45 -3.94
CA HIS A 23 -6.27 26.52 -4.90
C HIS A 23 -6.77 26.57 -6.36
N GLU A 24 -7.70 25.69 -6.72
CA GLU A 24 -8.29 25.63 -8.06
C GLU A 24 -9.14 26.87 -8.38
N ALA A 25 -9.84 27.44 -7.38
CA ALA A 25 -10.58 28.69 -7.53
C ALA A 25 -9.64 29.90 -7.75
N ARG A 26 -8.51 29.97 -7.03
CA ARG A 26 -7.49 31.01 -7.25
C ARG A 26 -6.88 30.89 -8.64
N PHE A 27 -6.57 29.68 -9.09
CA PHE A 27 -6.05 29.43 -10.43
C PHE A 27 -7.04 29.88 -11.50
N ALA A 28 -8.32 29.52 -11.37
CA ALA A 28 -9.38 29.95 -12.29
C ALA A 28 -9.51 31.49 -12.37
N LEU A 29 -9.38 32.18 -11.23
CA LEU A 29 -9.44 33.64 -11.16
C LEU A 29 -8.22 34.30 -11.82
N GLN A 30 -7.01 33.75 -11.60
CA GLN A 30 -5.80 34.21 -12.28
C GLN A 30 -5.86 33.98 -13.79
N LEU A 31 -6.36 32.82 -14.23
CA LEU A 31 -6.50 32.48 -15.64
C LEU A 31 -7.50 33.40 -16.36
N SER A 32 -8.66 33.63 -15.73
CA SER A 32 -9.70 34.49 -16.32
C SER A 32 -9.31 35.97 -16.35
N SER A 33 -8.55 36.45 -15.37
CA SER A 33 -8.00 37.81 -15.38
C SER A 33 -6.91 37.97 -16.43
N ALA A 34 -5.98 37.02 -16.56
CA ALA A 34 -4.94 37.03 -17.60
C ALA A 34 -5.52 37.06 -19.02
N ARG A 35 -6.63 36.34 -19.24
CA ARG A 35 -7.33 36.28 -20.54
C ARG A 35 -8.33 37.41 -20.78
N ARG A 36 -8.50 38.33 -19.82
CA ARG A 36 -9.48 39.43 -19.86
C ARG A 36 -10.90 38.96 -20.18
N GLU A 37 -11.28 37.80 -19.64
CA GLU A 37 -12.58 37.18 -19.92
C GLU A 37 -13.74 38.04 -19.37
N PRO A 38 -14.87 38.12 -20.07
CA PRO A 38 -16.09 38.76 -19.57
C PRO A 38 -16.63 38.00 -18.35
N SER A 39 -17.39 38.70 -17.49
CA SER A 39 -17.85 38.18 -16.19
C SER A 39 -18.57 36.82 -16.30
N SER A 40 -19.39 36.63 -17.34
CA SER A 40 -20.11 35.38 -17.61
C SER A 40 -19.18 34.19 -17.88
N ALA A 41 -18.07 34.40 -18.59
CA ALA A 41 -17.06 33.38 -18.86
C ALA A 41 -16.23 33.04 -17.60
N ARG A 42 -16.03 34.00 -16.67
CA ARG A 42 -15.31 33.75 -15.40
C ARG A 42 -16.02 32.73 -14.53
N HIS A 43 -17.35 32.84 -14.39
CA HIS A 43 -18.14 31.87 -13.62
C HIS A 43 -18.10 30.48 -14.23
N ALA A 44 -18.15 30.36 -15.56
CA ALA A 44 -18.03 29.08 -16.24
C ALA A 44 -16.66 28.44 -16.01
N ILE A 45 -15.58 29.22 -16.08
CA ILE A 45 -14.21 28.77 -15.79
C ILE A 45 -14.10 28.32 -14.32
N MET A 46 -14.53 29.14 -13.36
CA MET A 46 -14.52 28.76 -11.94
C MET A 46 -15.32 27.49 -11.67
N SER A 47 -16.53 27.36 -12.22
CA SER A 47 -17.37 26.17 -12.08
C SER A 47 -16.67 24.91 -12.58
N ARG A 48 -15.98 24.99 -13.73
CA ARG A 48 -15.20 23.86 -14.28
C ARG A 48 -14.08 23.44 -13.35
N PHE A 49 -13.31 24.38 -12.80
CA PHE A 49 -12.21 24.08 -11.88
C PHE A 49 -12.69 23.53 -10.53
N LEU A 50 -13.82 24.02 -10.01
CA LEU A 50 -14.45 23.45 -8.82
C LEU A 50 -14.95 22.01 -9.05
N LYS A 51 -15.58 21.73 -10.20
CA LYS A 51 -15.97 20.37 -10.58
C LYS A 51 -14.76 19.43 -10.69
N LYS A 52 -13.65 19.91 -11.24
CA LYS A 52 -12.37 19.17 -11.30
C LYS A 52 -11.85 18.86 -9.89
N ALA A 53 -11.81 19.85 -9.00
CA ALA A 53 -11.38 19.67 -7.62
C ALA A 53 -12.25 18.62 -6.88
N TRP A 54 -13.56 18.68 -7.08
CA TRP A 54 -14.52 17.73 -6.52
C TRP A 54 -14.32 16.30 -7.05
N ALA A 55 -14.12 16.14 -8.36
CA ALA A 55 -13.84 14.84 -8.94
C ALA A 55 -12.55 14.21 -8.38
N ALA A 56 -11.49 15.01 -8.23
CA ALA A 56 -10.23 14.57 -7.63
C ALA A 56 -10.41 14.18 -6.15
N ALA A 57 -11.19 14.94 -5.38
CA ALA A 57 -11.50 14.61 -3.99
C ALA A 57 -12.27 13.27 -3.86
N LYS A 58 -13.25 13.03 -4.74
CA LYS A 58 -13.97 11.75 -4.79
C LYS A 58 -13.07 10.57 -5.14
N ALA A 59 -12.18 10.74 -6.12
CA ALA A 59 -11.23 9.70 -6.49
C ALA A 59 -10.27 9.35 -5.34
N GLU A 60 -9.72 10.37 -4.66
CA GLU A 60 -8.85 10.17 -3.49
C GLU A 60 -9.58 9.40 -2.38
N ALA A 61 -10.83 9.77 -2.06
CA ALA A 61 -11.63 9.05 -1.08
C ALA A 61 -11.90 7.59 -1.47
N PHE A 62 -12.15 7.33 -2.76
CA PHE A 62 -12.31 5.97 -3.28
C PHE A 62 -11.03 5.14 -3.10
N TYR A 63 -9.86 5.69 -3.44
CA TYR A 63 -8.59 4.99 -3.27
C TYR A 63 -8.26 4.71 -1.79
N LEU A 64 -8.51 5.68 -0.91
CA LEU A 64 -8.33 5.50 0.53
C LEU A 64 -9.25 4.40 1.08
N ARG A 65 -10.48 4.32 0.57
CA ARG A 65 -11.39 3.22 0.92
C ARG A 65 -10.84 1.88 0.51
N LYS A 66 -10.43 1.77 -0.75
CA LYS A 66 -9.87 0.54 -1.29
C LYS A 66 -8.63 0.09 -0.51
N ALA A 67 -7.74 1.03 -0.19
CA ALA A 67 -6.55 0.76 0.61
C ALA A 67 -6.90 0.25 2.03
N ALA A 68 -7.90 0.84 2.68
CA ALA A 68 -8.36 0.39 3.98
C ALA A 68 -9.00 -1.02 3.93
N GLU A 69 -9.79 -1.30 2.89
CA GLU A 69 -10.37 -2.64 2.65
C GLU A 69 -9.27 -3.69 2.40
N GLU A 70 -8.26 -3.35 1.60
CA GLU A 70 -7.08 -4.19 1.34
C GLU A 70 -6.28 -4.43 2.64
N GLU A 71 -6.08 -3.40 3.46
CA GLU A 71 -5.37 -3.52 4.74
C GLU A 71 -6.09 -4.47 5.71
N ILE A 72 -7.43 -4.38 5.81
CA ILE A 72 -8.23 -5.30 6.63
C ILE A 72 -8.08 -6.74 6.13
N ALA A 73 -8.14 -6.96 4.81
CA ALA A 73 -7.96 -8.29 4.22
C ALA A 73 -6.55 -8.84 4.49
N VAL A 74 -5.51 -8.00 4.38
CA VAL A 74 -4.12 -8.37 4.71
C VAL A 74 -3.98 -8.72 6.18
N ARG A 75 -4.55 -7.92 7.10
CA ARG A 75 -4.53 -8.22 8.54
C ARG A 75 -5.21 -9.54 8.85
N ALA A 76 -6.37 -9.81 8.25
CA ALA A 76 -7.08 -11.09 8.43
C ALA A 76 -6.24 -12.28 7.92
N ARG A 77 -5.59 -12.13 6.76
CA ARG A 77 -4.70 -13.15 6.20
C ARG A 77 -3.47 -13.39 7.08
N LEU A 78 -2.85 -12.32 7.61
CA LEU A 78 -1.71 -12.43 8.52
C LEU A 78 -2.11 -13.10 9.83
N ALA A 79 -3.28 -12.78 10.39
CA ALA A 79 -3.80 -13.41 11.59
C ALA A 79 -4.05 -14.92 11.38
N ALA A 80 -4.64 -15.31 10.25
CA ALA A 80 -4.83 -16.72 9.89
C ALA A 80 -3.48 -17.46 9.77
N ARG A 81 -2.49 -16.86 9.08
CA ARG A 81 -1.14 -17.42 8.98
C ARG A 81 -0.43 -17.53 10.32
N ALA A 82 -0.61 -16.55 11.21
CA ALA A 82 -0.05 -16.60 12.55
C ALA A 82 -0.66 -17.75 13.37
N ALA A 83 -1.98 -17.97 13.27
CA ALA A 83 -2.65 -19.09 13.92
C ALA A 83 -2.17 -20.45 13.37
N GLU A 84 -2.00 -20.58 12.05
CA GLU A 84 -1.40 -21.77 11.43
C GLU A 84 0.02 -22.01 11.93
N ALA A 85 0.86 -20.97 12.00
CA ALA A 85 2.23 -21.08 12.49
C ALA A 85 2.28 -21.53 13.96
N VAL A 86 1.39 -21.02 14.82
CA VAL A 86 1.27 -21.47 16.22
C VAL A 86 0.84 -22.93 16.29
N SER A 87 -0.13 -23.35 15.46
CA SER A 87 -0.56 -24.76 15.38
C SER A 87 0.59 -25.68 14.98
N ILE A 88 1.38 -25.31 13.97
CA ILE A 88 2.57 -26.04 13.54
C ILE A 88 3.61 -26.08 14.66
N ALA A 89 3.91 -24.96 15.31
CA ALA A 89 4.85 -24.90 16.43
C ALA A 89 4.43 -25.83 17.60
N ALA A 90 3.12 -25.91 17.87
CA ALA A 90 2.58 -26.81 18.88
C ALA A 90 2.82 -28.30 18.55
N THR A 91 2.91 -28.68 17.27
CA THR A 91 3.27 -30.07 16.88
C THR A 91 4.70 -30.45 17.27
N PHE A 92 5.59 -29.46 17.40
CA PHE A 92 6.96 -29.63 17.92
C PHE A 92 7.03 -29.50 19.45
N GLY A 93 5.89 -29.55 20.15
CA GLY A 93 5.84 -29.41 21.61
C GLY A 93 6.23 -28.03 22.13
N ASN A 94 6.19 -27.00 21.28
CA ASN A 94 6.72 -25.65 21.56
C ASN A 94 8.22 -25.63 21.91
N ASP A 95 9.00 -26.64 21.48
CA ASP A 95 10.46 -26.65 21.61
C ASP A 95 11.08 -25.61 20.65
N PRO A 96 11.69 -24.51 21.17
CA PRO A 96 12.25 -23.46 20.34
C PRO A 96 13.37 -23.93 19.41
N ASP A 97 14.16 -24.92 19.83
CA ASP A 97 15.30 -25.41 19.05
C ASP A 97 14.82 -26.32 17.91
N ALA A 98 13.81 -27.17 18.16
CA ALA A 98 13.16 -27.98 17.12
C ALA A 98 12.45 -27.10 16.07
N ILE A 99 11.75 -26.05 16.51
CA ILE A 99 11.09 -25.08 15.62
C ILE A 99 12.13 -24.34 14.78
N ARG A 100 13.21 -23.83 15.39
CA ARG A 100 14.28 -23.12 14.66
C ARG A 100 14.93 -24.02 13.61
N TRP A 101 15.21 -25.27 13.97
CA TRP A 101 15.83 -26.24 13.06
C TRP A 101 14.94 -26.55 11.85
N GLU A 102 13.63 -26.74 12.05
CA GLU A 102 12.72 -27.00 10.93
C GLU A 102 12.51 -25.75 10.05
N ILE A 103 12.47 -24.54 10.63
CA ILE A 103 12.45 -23.28 9.86
C ILE A 103 13.70 -23.16 8.99
N GLU A 104 14.89 -23.39 9.56
CA GLU A 104 16.15 -23.35 8.82
C GLU A 104 16.15 -24.40 7.70
N ARG A 105 15.73 -25.62 7.99
CA ARG A 105 15.63 -26.70 6.99
C ARG A 105 14.70 -26.37 5.84
N GLU A 106 13.54 -25.80 6.11
CA GLU A 106 12.57 -25.40 5.09
C GLU A 106 13.07 -24.20 4.27
N ASN A 107 13.72 -23.23 4.93
CA ASN A 107 14.41 -22.12 4.26
C ASN A 107 15.53 -22.64 3.34
N TYR A 108 16.32 -23.61 3.80
CA TYR A 108 17.29 -24.31 2.97
C TYR A 108 16.61 -25.00 1.80
N ARG A 109 15.51 -25.74 1.97
CA ARG A 109 14.79 -26.37 0.84
C ARG A 109 14.32 -25.35 -0.21
N GLN A 110 13.76 -24.22 0.21
CA GLN A 110 13.21 -23.20 -0.69
C GLN A 110 14.30 -22.47 -1.49
N HIS A 111 15.48 -22.31 -0.90
CA HIS A 111 16.62 -21.64 -1.53
C HIS A 111 17.73 -22.59 -1.98
N PHE A 112 17.51 -23.90 -1.85
CA PHE A 112 18.47 -24.92 -2.27
C PHE A 112 18.56 -24.89 -3.80
N ASN A 113 19.74 -24.54 -4.30
CA ASN A 113 20.05 -24.57 -5.71
C ASN A 113 20.95 -25.79 -6.01
N PRO A 114 20.40 -26.89 -6.55
CA PRO A 114 21.16 -28.12 -6.77
C PRO A 114 22.34 -27.90 -7.72
N ALA A 115 22.18 -27.04 -8.74
CA ALA A 115 23.27 -26.74 -9.68
C ALA A 115 24.45 -26.03 -9.00
N ARG A 116 24.18 -25.20 -7.98
CA ARG A 116 25.22 -24.53 -7.17
C ARG A 116 25.94 -25.52 -6.25
N ALA A 117 25.22 -26.50 -5.71
CA ALA A 117 25.78 -27.58 -4.91
C ALA A 117 26.69 -28.50 -5.75
N ASP A 118 26.27 -28.85 -6.97
CA ASP A 118 27.06 -29.66 -7.89
C ASP A 118 28.32 -28.93 -8.37
N ALA A 119 28.23 -27.63 -8.66
CA ALA A 119 29.38 -26.79 -9.01
C ALA A 119 30.40 -26.71 -7.85
N LEU A 120 29.94 -26.56 -6.61
CA LEU A 120 30.81 -26.58 -5.43
C LEU A 120 31.47 -27.95 -5.25
N ARG A 121 30.75 -29.05 -5.49
CA ARG A 121 31.27 -30.42 -5.42
C ARG A 121 32.38 -30.64 -6.45
N ALA A 122 32.17 -30.18 -7.69
CA ALA A 122 33.18 -30.25 -8.73
C ALA A 122 34.43 -29.43 -8.38
N ALA A 123 34.26 -28.22 -7.84
CA ALA A 123 35.36 -27.37 -7.40
C ALA A 123 36.17 -27.99 -6.25
N LEU A 124 35.51 -28.55 -5.23
CA LEU A 124 36.18 -29.22 -4.11
C LEU A 124 36.92 -30.49 -4.55
N SER A 125 36.34 -31.29 -5.45
CA SER A 125 37.02 -32.45 -6.03
C SER A 125 38.27 -32.06 -6.85
N SER A 126 38.28 -30.86 -7.45
CA SER A 126 39.46 -30.35 -8.16
C SER A 126 40.55 -29.78 -7.25
N MET A 127 40.25 -29.51 -5.97
CA MET A 127 41.22 -29.05 -4.96
C MET A 127 41.82 -30.18 -4.12
N GLY A 128 41.19 -31.36 -4.12
CA GLY A 128 41.65 -32.56 -3.40
C GLY A 128 42.42 -33.57 -4.26
N ALA A 129 42.76 -33.22 -5.51
CA ALA A 129 43.61 -33.97 -6.44
C ALA A 129 44.90 -33.18 -6.70
#